data_AF-A0A2V8WWE6-F1
#
_entry.id   AF-A0A2V8WWE6-F1
#
_cell.length_a   1.000
_cell.length_b   1.000
_cell.length_c   1.000
_cell.angle_alpha   90.00
_cell.angle_beta   90.00
_cell.angle_gamma   90.00
#
_symmetry.space_group_name_H-M   'P 1'
#
loop_
_entity.id
_entity.type
_entity.pdbx_description
1 polymer ?
#
loop_
_entity_poly.entity_id
_entity_poly.type
_entity_poly.pdbx_seq_one_letter_code
_entity_poly.pdbx_strand_id
1 'polypeptide(L)'
;MVHCLPPFFPSSHALRTSHGFQDWLLLGLCSRRGHQVASIWVDRTPDRVFVIYARCTHLGCTPDWKASENKFKCPCHGSGYDSEGVNFEGPAPRPMDRAHVELAPDGQIIVDTSRLYQWPKGQPSHFSDPGSYLPV
;
A
#
# COMPACT_ATOMS: atom_id res chain seq x y z
N MET A 1 11.04 -16.51 23.56
CA MET A 1 9.65 -16.14 23.92
C MET A 1 9.30 -14.90 23.13
N VAL A 2 8.26 -14.98 22.32
CA VAL A 2 7.74 -13.89 21.49
C VAL A 2 6.93 -12.95 22.39
N HIS A 3 7.40 -11.72 22.60
CA HIS A 3 6.58 -10.68 23.22
C HIS A 3 5.99 -9.83 22.10
N CYS A 4 4.83 -10.24 21.60
CA CYS A 4 3.90 -9.33 20.93
C CYS A 4 3.31 -8.47 22.03
N LEU A 5 3.61 -7.17 22.05
CA LEU A 5 2.79 -6.25 22.83
C LEU A 5 1.39 -6.23 22.18
N PRO A 6 0.32 -6.35 22.98
CA PRO A 6 -1.03 -6.31 22.45
C PRO A 6 -1.28 -4.98 21.74
N PRO A 7 -2.17 -4.96 20.72
CA PRO A 7 -2.61 -3.70 20.13
C PRO A 7 -3.18 -2.82 21.25
N PHE A 8 -2.54 -1.69 21.51
CA PHE A 8 -3.17 -0.61 22.26
C PHE A 8 -4.31 -0.10 21.38
N PHE A 9 -5.51 -0.63 21.59
CA PHE A 9 -6.75 0.03 21.22
C PHE A 9 -6.90 1.21 22.19
N PRO A 10 -6.80 2.48 21.77
CA PRO A 10 -7.51 3.52 22.50
C PRO A 10 -9.00 3.22 22.34
N SER A 11 -9.61 2.82 23.44
CA SER A 11 -11.05 2.79 23.63
C SER A 11 -11.69 4.10 23.18
N SER A 12 -12.92 3.97 22.66
CA SER A 12 -13.91 5.02 22.38
C SER A 12 -13.50 6.09 21.35
N HIS A 13 -13.89 5.87 20.09
CA HIS A 13 -14.98 6.57 19.41
C HIS A 13 -14.98 6.13 17.94
N ALA A 14 -15.94 5.28 17.58
CA ALA A 14 -16.26 5.05 16.17
C ALA A 14 -16.80 6.37 15.61
N LEU A 15 -15.95 7.14 14.92
CA LEU A 15 -16.39 8.29 14.14
C LEU A 15 -16.96 7.78 12.84
N ARG A 16 -18.29 7.59 12.85
CA ARG A 16 -19.11 7.44 11.66
C ARG A 16 -19.08 8.78 10.92
N THR A 17 -18.40 8.86 9.79
CA THR A 17 -18.57 9.97 8.84
C THR A 17 -19.26 9.44 7.60
N SER A 18 -20.44 9.99 7.33
CA SER A 18 -21.07 9.95 6.01
C SER A 18 -20.14 10.64 5.02
N HIS A 19 -19.94 10.01 3.84
CA HIS A 19 -19.06 10.39 2.72
C HIS A 19 -17.68 9.71 2.73
N GLY A 20 -17.55 8.63 1.95
CA GLY A 20 -16.28 8.15 1.35
C GLY A 20 -15.16 7.86 2.34
N PHE A 21 -15.23 6.71 3.00
CA PHE A 21 -14.25 6.22 3.97
C PHE A 21 -12.93 5.81 3.28
N GLN A 22 -11.99 6.74 3.11
CA GLN A 22 -10.57 6.41 2.91
C GLN A 22 -9.89 6.30 4.29
N ASP A 23 -10.02 5.13 4.91
CA ASP A 23 -9.30 4.81 6.14
C ASP A 23 -7.85 4.48 5.80
N TRP A 24 -6.96 5.46 5.90
CA TRP A 24 -5.52 5.20 5.91
C TRP A 24 -5.13 4.59 7.26
N LEU A 25 -5.20 3.26 7.37
CA LEU A 25 -4.61 2.55 8.51
C LEU A 25 -3.11 2.39 8.24
N LEU A 26 -2.28 3.25 8.84
CA LEU A 26 -0.87 2.94 9.12
C LEU A 26 -0.87 1.76 10.12
N LEU A 27 -1.03 0.54 9.62
CA LEU A 27 -0.89 -0.65 10.45
C LEU A 27 0.54 -0.72 10.95
N GLY A 28 0.66 -0.72 12.28
CA GLY A 28 1.92 -0.78 13.00
C GLY A 28 2.84 -1.88 12.47
N LEU A 29 4.05 -1.46 12.16
CA LEU A 29 5.17 -2.24 11.65
C LEU A 29 5.55 -3.36 12.64
N CYS A 30 5.30 -4.62 12.28
CA CYS A 30 5.83 -5.78 13.04
C CYS A 30 7.10 -6.31 12.33
N SER A 31 8.26 -5.76 12.68
CA SER A 31 9.55 -6.21 12.14
C SER A 31 10.17 -7.29 13.04
N ARG A 32 10.43 -8.48 12.47
CA ARG A 32 11.40 -9.43 13.05
C ARG A 32 12.80 -9.05 12.56
N ARG A 33 13.59 -8.45 13.45
CA ARG A 33 15.06 -8.25 13.39
C ARG A 33 15.64 -7.73 12.06
N GLY A 34 16.00 -6.44 12.05
CA GLY A 34 17.18 -5.94 11.33
C GLY A 34 17.08 -5.71 9.81
N HIS A 35 15.92 -5.90 9.18
CA HIS A 35 15.71 -5.54 7.78
C HIS A 35 14.86 -4.28 7.66
N GLN A 36 15.24 -3.39 6.73
CA GLN A 36 14.51 -2.15 6.41
C GLN A 36 13.03 -2.46 6.24
N VAL A 37 12.20 -1.74 7.00
CA VAL A 37 10.75 -1.87 6.90
C VAL A 37 10.33 -1.30 5.57
N ALA A 38 9.83 -2.17 4.69
CA ALA A 38 9.16 -1.79 3.47
C ALA A 38 8.10 -0.73 3.77
N SER A 39 8.21 0.46 3.16
CA SER A 39 7.11 1.41 3.15
C SER A 39 6.01 0.83 2.30
N ILE A 40 4.85 0.57 2.90
CA ILE A 40 3.65 0.11 2.22
C ILE A 40 2.53 1.11 2.43
N TRP A 41 1.55 1.10 1.53
CA TRP A 41 0.36 1.92 1.61
C TRP A 41 -0.86 1.07 1.30
N VAL A 42 -1.87 1.12 2.17
CA VAL A 42 -3.05 0.25 2.10
C VAL A 42 -4.22 1.08 1.61
N ASP A 43 -4.70 0.82 0.39
CA ASP A 43 -5.86 1.50 -0.17
C ASP A 43 -7.09 0.59 -0.10
N ARG A 44 -8.25 1.22 0.10
CA ARG A 44 -9.56 0.57 0.13
C ARG A 44 -10.50 1.31 -0.79
N THR A 45 -10.90 0.64 -1.86
CA THR A 45 -11.99 1.04 -2.74
C THR A 45 -13.26 0.28 -2.34
N PRO A 46 -14.44 0.66 -2.87
CA PRO A 46 -15.70 -0.05 -2.59
C PRO A 46 -15.69 -1.53 -2.97
N ASP A 47 -14.85 -1.93 -3.93
CA ASP A 47 -14.77 -3.28 -4.50
C ASP A 47 -13.56 -4.10 -4.00
N ARG A 48 -12.51 -3.45 -3.48
CA ARG A 48 -11.26 -4.14 -3.12
C ARG A 48 -10.43 -3.39 -2.08
N VAL A 49 -9.58 -4.14 -1.39
CA VAL A 49 -8.45 -3.64 -0.59
C VAL A 49 -7.16 -4.11 -1.25
N PHE A 50 -6.18 -3.23 -1.43
CA PHE A 50 -4.87 -3.61 -1.98
C PHE A 50 -3.75 -2.84 -1.29
N VAL A 51 -2.54 -3.38 -1.41
CA VAL A 51 -1.36 -2.79 -0.77
C VAL A 51 -0.34 -2.40 -1.83
N ILE A 52 -0.04 -1.11 -1.90
CA ILE A 52 1.01 -0.55 -2.74
C ILE A 52 2.34 -0.66 -1.99
N TYR A 53 3.35 -1.20 -2.65
CA TYR A 53 4.73 -1.15 -2.20
C TYR A 53 5.30 0.22 -2.58
N ALA A 54 5.48 1.11 -1.59
CA ALA A 54 5.81 2.52 -1.79
C ALA A 54 7.28 2.71 -2.20
N ARG A 55 7.61 2.21 -3.39
CA ARG A 55 8.92 2.26 -4.02
C ARG A 55 8.77 2.80 -5.43
N CYS A 56 9.40 3.94 -5.68
CA CYS A 56 9.41 4.57 -7.00
C CYS A 56 10.09 3.65 -8.01
N THR A 57 9.44 3.42 -9.15
CA THR A 57 9.91 2.51 -10.20
C THR A 57 10.99 3.11 -11.09
N HIS A 58 11.34 4.38 -10.86
CA HIS A 58 12.50 5.02 -11.47
C HIS A 58 13.82 4.51 -10.85
N LEU A 59 14.08 4.83 -9.59
CA LEU A 59 15.34 4.52 -8.89
C LEU A 59 15.16 3.99 -7.46
N GLY A 60 13.92 3.75 -7.01
CA GLY A 60 13.64 3.10 -5.74
C GLY A 60 13.43 4.01 -4.52
N CYS A 61 13.38 5.32 -4.69
CA CYS A 61 13.00 6.23 -3.59
C CYS A 61 11.56 5.98 -3.12
N THR A 62 11.25 6.27 -1.85
CA THR A 62 9.87 6.24 -1.33
C THR A 62 9.11 7.49 -1.79
N PRO A 63 8.00 7.37 -2.56
CA PRO A 63 7.17 8.53 -2.89
C PRO A 63 6.37 9.06 -1.70
N ASP A 64 6.22 10.38 -1.60
CA ASP A 64 5.42 11.02 -0.57
C ASP A 64 3.96 11.13 -1.00
N TRP A 65 3.03 10.85 -0.09
CA TRP A 65 1.62 11.15 -0.28
C TRP A 65 1.36 12.66 -0.17
N LYS A 66 0.68 13.24 -1.17
CA LYS A 66 0.21 14.64 -1.17
C LYS A 66 -1.31 14.65 -1.07
N ALA A 67 -1.82 14.74 0.16
CA ALA A 67 -3.25 14.69 0.45
C ALA A 67 -4.08 15.76 -0.29
N SER A 68 -3.52 16.96 -0.50
CA SER A 68 -4.17 18.05 -1.24
C SER A 68 -4.41 17.72 -2.72
N GLU A 69 -3.64 16.79 -3.28
CA GLU A 69 -3.68 16.41 -4.69
C GLU A 69 -4.21 14.99 -4.92
N ASN A 70 -4.40 14.20 -3.84
CA ASN A 70 -4.72 12.78 -3.89
C ASN A 70 -3.73 11.97 -4.76
N LYS A 71 -2.43 12.28 -4.60
CA LYS A 71 -1.34 11.77 -5.46
C LYS A 71 -0.09 11.48 -4.66
N PHE A 72 0.72 10.54 -5.16
CA PHE A 72 2.09 10.39 -4.73
C PHE A 72 3.04 11.21 -5.58
N LYS A 73 4.02 11.84 -4.92
CA LYS A 73 5.10 12.58 -5.57
C LYS A 73 6.44 12.07 -5.06
N CYS A 74 7.28 11.60 -5.98
CA CYS A 74 8.62 11.15 -5.66
C CYS A 74 9.54 12.37 -5.48
N PRO A 75 10.13 12.57 -4.28
CA PRO A 75 10.96 13.75 -4.01
C PRO A 75 12.29 13.75 -4.76
N CYS A 76 12.73 12.60 -5.27
CA CYS A 76 14.04 12.47 -5.91
C CYS A 76 14.10 13.09 -7.30
N HIS A 77 13.09 12.82 -8.15
CA HIS A 77 13.11 13.22 -9.56
C HIS A 77 11.72 13.64 -10.09
N GLY A 78 10.74 13.83 -9.20
CA GLY A 78 9.42 14.35 -9.57
C GLY A 78 8.43 13.35 -10.15
N SER A 79 8.72 12.04 -10.13
CA SER A 79 7.75 11.04 -10.61
C SER A 79 6.43 11.15 -9.85
N GLY A 80 5.32 11.16 -10.58
CA GLY A 80 3.97 11.27 -10.02
C GLY A 80 3.18 9.98 -10.21
N TYR A 81 2.47 9.57 -9.16
CA TYR A 81 1.55 8.44 -9.18
C TYR A 81 0.18 8.86 -8.64
N ASP A 82 -0.90 8.32 -9.19
CA ASP A 82 -2.25 8.54 -8.65
C ASP A 82 -2.45 7.77 -7.33
N SER A 83 -3.66 7.85 -6.76
CA SER A 83 -3.99 7.13 -5.53
C SER A 83 -3.82 5.62 -5.65
N GLU A 84 -4.01 5.01 -6.82
CA GLU A 84 -3.82 3.57 -7.00
C GLU A 84 -2.36 3.18 -7.29
N GLY A 85 -1.43 4.15 -7.32
CA GLY A 85 -0.03 3.95 -7.61
C GLY A 85 0.30 3.86 -9.11
N VAL A 86 -0.63 4.24 -9.99
CA VAL A 86 -0.41 4.31 -11.44
C VAL A 86 0.35 5.57 -11.77
N ASN A 87 1.46 5.43 -12.50
CA ASN A 87 2.31 6.55 -12.87
C ASN A 87 1.60 7.45 -13.90
N PHE A 88 1.59 8.76 -13.67
CA PHE A 88 1.06 9.76 -14.62
C PHE A 88 2.11 10.80 -15.02
N GLU A 89 3.20 10.94 -14.25
CA GLU A 89 4.26 11.91 -14.48
C GLU A 89 5.63 11.23 -14.35
N GLY A 90 6.48 11.46 -15.35
CA GLY A 90 7.81 10.85 -15.45
C GLY A 90 8.80 11.38 -14.41
N PRO A 91 9.98 10.74 -14.23
CA PRO A 91 10.59 9.72 -15.11
C PRO A 91 10.15 8.27 -14.89
N ALA A 92 9.28 7.97 -13.94
CA ALA A 92 8.84 6.60 -13.66
C ALA A 92 8.18 5.94 -14.90
N PRO A 93 8.70 4.79 -15.38
CA PRO A 93 8.22 4.20 -16.63
C PRO A 93 6.96 3.33 -16.46
N ARG A 94 6.56 3.04 -15.22
CA ARG A 94 5.45 2.13 -14.88
C ARG A 94 4.87 2.39 -13.48
N PRO A 95 3.68 1.85 -13.16
CA PRO A 95 3.06 1.92 -11.83
C PRO A 95 3.92 1.31 -10.72
N MET A 96 3.72 1.76 -9.48
CA MET A 96 4.29 1.13 -8.27
C MET A 96 3.78 -0.30 -8.10
N ASP A 97 4.60 -1.18 -7.50
CA ASP A 97 4.23 -2.59 -7.33
C ASP A 97 3.15 -2.77 -6.27
N ARG A 98 2.31 -3.81 -6.40
CA ARG A 98 1.39 -4.24 -5.34
C ARG A 98 2.00 -5.41 -4.56
N ALA A 99 1.84 -5.42 -3.24
CA ALA A 99 2.25 -6.53 -2.40
C ALA A 99 1.17 -7.61 -2.33
N HIS A 100 1.56 -8.84 -2.08
CA HIS A 100 0.62 -9.93 -1.85
C HIS A 100 -0.15 -9.71 -0.55
N VAL A 101 -1.46 -9.94 -0.60
CA VAL A 101 -2.37 -9.78 0.53
C VAL A 101 -3.20 -11.03 0.76
N GLU A 102 -3.36 -11.39 2.02
CA GLU A 102 -4.23 -12.49 2.47
C GLU A 102 -5.03 -12.05 3.69
N LEU A 103 -6.26 -12.56 3.82
CA LEU A 103 -7.07 -12.39 5.02
C LEU A 103 -6.81 -13.56 5.97
N ALA A 104 -6.28 -13.26 7.15
CA ALA A 104 -6.10 -14.23 8.21
C ALA A 104 -7.44 -14.63 8.85
N PRO A 105 -7.54 -15.82 9.49
CA PRO A 105 -8.77 -16.28 10.13
C PRO A 105 -9.32 -15.36 11.23
N ASP A 106 -8.47 -14.54 11.83
CA ASP A 106 -8.81 -13.57 12.88
C ASP A 106 -9.20 -12.19 12.33
N GLY A 107 -9.31 -12.06 11.00
CA GLY A 107 -9.67 -10.82 10.31
C GLY A 107 -8.52 -9.86 10.07
N GLN A 108 -7.28 -10.22 10.42
CA GLN A 108 -6.10 -9.41 10.09
C GLN A 108 -5.72 -9.55 8.61
N ILE A 109 -5.20 -8.48 8.01
CA ILE A 109 -4.63 -8.52 6.66
C ILE A 109 -3.14 -8.85 6.78
N ILE A 110 -2.73 -9.96 6.19
CA ILE A 110 -1.33 -10.36 6.04
C ILE A 110 -0.80 -9.74 4.74
N VAL A 111 0.33 -9.06 4.83
CA VAL A 111 1.03 -8.47 3.68
C VAL A 111 2.36 -9.18 3.49
N ASP A 112 2.58 -9.78 2.33
CA ASP A 112 3.85 -10.37 1.93
C ASP A 112 4.54 -9.50 0.87
N THR A 113 5.58 -8.77 1.30
CA THR A 113 6.38 -7.89 0.43
C THR A 113 7.46 -8.62 -0.36
N SER A 114 7.63 -9.94 -0.15
CA SER A 114 8.51 -10.78 -0.96
C SER A 114 7.87 -11.17 -2.30
N ARG A 115 6.54 -11.14 -2.37
CA ARG A 115 5.75 -11.39 -3.58
C ARG A 115 5.09 -10.10 -4.05
N LEU A 116 5.64 -9.54 -5.13
CA LEU A 116 5.18 -8.29 -5.72
C LEU A 116 4.50 -8.54 -7.08
N TYR A 117 3.39 -7.86 -7.30
CA TYR A 117 2.66 -7.82 -8.56
C TYR A 117 3.04 -6.55 -9.31
N GLN A 118 3.49 -6.71 -10.54
CA GLN A 118 4.05 -5.63 -11.35
C GLN A 118 3.15 -5.31 -12.54
N TRP A 119 3.33 -4.12 -13.11
CA TRP A 119 2.74 -3.77 -14.39
C TRP A 119 3.83 -3.21 -15.32
N PRO A 120 4.62 -4.07 -15.99
CA PRO A 120 5.67 -3.62 -16.88
C PRO A 120 5.10 -2.93 -18.14
N LYS A 121 5.84 -1.96 -18.67
CA LYS A 121 5.45 -1.24 -19.88
C LYS A 121 5.33 -2.20 -21.07
N GLY A 122 4.16 -2.21 -21.72
CA GLY A 122 3.89 -3.08 -22.87
C GLY A 122 3.58 -4.55 -22.50
N GLN A 123 3.43 -4.86 -21.22
CA GLN A 123 3.01 -6.17 -20.74
C GLN A 123 1.65 -6.07 -20.01
N PRO A 124 0.90 -7.17 -19.88
CA PRO A 124 -0.30 -7.20 -19.06
C PRO A 124 -0.02 -6.78 -17.62
N SER A 125 -1.02 -6.16 -16.99
CA SER A 125 -0.98 -5.84 -15.56
C SER A 125 -1.22 -7.10 -14.74
N HIS A 126 -0.45 -7.27 -13.67
CA HIS A 126 -0.67 -8.32 -12.68
C HIS A 126 -1.53 -7.83 -11.49
N PHE A 127 -2.11 -6.63 -11.56
CA PHE A 127 -2.93 -6.06 -10.48
C PHE A 127 -4.32 -6.68 -10.33
N SER A 128 -4.69 -7.58 -11.25
CA SER A 128 -5.92 -8.37 -11.20
C SER A 128 -5.65 -9.84 -10.85
N ASP A 129 -4.40 -10.21 -10.63
CA ASP A 129 -4.04 -11.58 -10.27
C ASP A 129 -4.51 -11.90 -8.85
N PRO A 130 -4.90 -13.16 -8.56
CA PRO A 130 -5.26 -13.57 -7.21
C PRO A 130 -4.15 -13.25 -6.20
N GLY A 131 -4.50 -12.63 -5.09
CA GLY A 131 -3.58 -12.21 -4.03
C GLY A 131 -2.99 -10.81 -4.21
N SER A 132 -3.21 -10.14 -5.35
CA SER A 132 -2.82 -8.72 -5.54
C SER A 132 -3.80 -7.72 -4.90
N TYR A 133 -4.98 -8.21 -4.50
CA TYR A 133 -6.02 -7.48 -3.78
C TYR A 133 -6.91 -8.46 -3.00
N LEU A 134 -7.63 -7.96 -2.00
CA LEU A 134 -8.73 -8.64 -1.32
C LEU A 134 -10.05 -8.04 -1.81
N PRO A 135 -11.01 -8.84 -2.31
CA PRO A 135 -12.34 -8.33 -2.65
C PRO A 135 -13.10 -7.89 -1.37
N VAL A 136 -13.94 -6.86 -1.50
CA VAL A 136 -14.81 -6.33 -0.42
C VAL A 136 -16.26 -6.71 -0.65
#